data_AF-A0A364LID4-F1
#
_entry.id   AF-A0A364LID4-F1
#
_cell.length_a   1.000
_cell.length_b   1.000
_cell.length_c   1.000
_cell.angle_alpha   90.00
_cell.angle_beta   90.00
_cell.angle_gamma   90.00
#
_symmetry.space_group_name_H-M   'P 1'
#
loop_
_entity.id
_entity.type
_entity.pdbx_description
1 polymer ?
#
loop_
_entity_poly.entity_id
_entity_poly.type
_entity_poly.pdbx_seq_one_letter_code
_entity_poly.pdbx_strand_id
1 'polypeptide(L)'
;MNPIDAVISWVDGHDPVYLEKLRSFCEQLGIKQHAAVEPTRINHCNEIQYCLLSLDRFAPWIRTIFIITNQQIPSVIADLQGSSLAKKIKIIDQNELLLQFGSKAPVFNSISVEWLIWHIPGLSDQFLYLNDDFFIIREVSPEDFFHNQQLVLRGEWKVQAEKKWTYRLQKQLSQWFSIKEPLPKTNPHRTWQEKSARMSGWDMHFYLLPHAPFPLFRSSFEKYMTNNSELFSSNIRIPFRHADQVSSVPLIVHFDLKEKRAVHDLKKQVTMVNGASHSFPKIKKRLNQAHKNKNIAFVCMQSIDQAPAEVQEYMLDWLKQHIA
;
A
#
# COMPACT_ATOMS: atom_id res chain seq x y z
N MET A 1 -15.77 -21.11 4.63
CA MET A 1 -14.68 -20.12 4.71
C MET A 1 -15.25 -18.81 5.22
N ASN A 2 -14.48 -18.04 5.98
CA ASN A 2 -14.87 -16.67 6.32
C ASN A 2 -14.93 -15.84 5.04
N PRO A 3 -15.84 -14.85 4.94
CA PRO A 3 -15.84 -13.93 3.81
C PRO A 3 -14.52 -13.15 3.77
N ILE A 4 -14.00 -12.93 2.56
CA ILE A 4 -12.82 -12.12 2.33
C ILE A 4 -13.20 -10.96 1.41
N ASP A 5 -12.86 -9.76 1.86
CA ASP A 5 -13.05 -8.52 1.10
C ASP A 5 -11.71 -8.00 0.56
N ALA A 6 -11.77 -7.05 -0.36
CA ALA A 6 -10.62 -6.26 -0.79
C ALA A 6 -10.87 -4.78 -0.48
N VAL A 7 -9.81 -4.07 -0.12
CA VAL A 7 -9.80 -2.63 0.12
C VAL A 7 -8.74 -2.01 -0.77
N ILE A 8 -9.17 -1.08 -1.61
CA ILE A 8 -8.32 -0.33 -2.53
C ILE A 8 -8.30 1.13 -2.08
N SER A 9 -7.13 1.70 -1.81
CA SER A 9 -7.01 3.17 -1.70
C SER A 9 -6.67 3.77 -3.05
N TRP A 10 -7.44 4.78 -3.46
CA TRP A 10 -7.32 5.41 -4.77
C TRP A 10 -7.64 6.91 -4.72
N VAL A 11 -7.00 7.69 -5.58
CA VAL A 11 -7.26 9.12 -5.77
C VAL A 11 -7.06 9.49 -7.24
N ASP A 12 -7.89 10.41 -7.74
CA ASP A 12 -7.70 11.07 -9.03
C ASP A 12 -7.11 12.47 -8.80
N GLY A 13 -5.86 12.66 -9.22
CA GLY A 13 -5.16 13.92 -9.16
C GLY A 13 -5.51 14.89 -10.28
N HIS A 14 -6.26 14.48 -11.29
CA HIS A 14 -6.77 15.34 -12.36
C HIS A 14 -8.14 15.94 -12.03
N ASP A 15 -8.80 15.45 -10.97
CA ASP A 15 -10.07 15.98 -10.50
C ASP A 15 -9.90 17.45 -10.03
N PRO A 16 -10.57 18.42 -10.67
CA PRO A 16 -10.45 19.83 -10.33
C PRO A 16 -10.93 20.13 -8.90
N VAL A 17 -11.89 19.39 -8.36
CA VAL A 17 -12.39 19.59 -6.99
C VAL A 17 -11.32 19.17 -5.98
N TYR A 18 -10.68 18.03 -6.23
CA TYR A 18 -9.56 17.56 -5.42
C TYR A 18 -8.36 18.52 -5.49
N LEU A 19 -8.00 18.97 -6.69
CA LEU A 19 -6.89 19.91 -6.90
C LEU A 19 -7.14 21.25 -6.22
N GLU A 20 -8.37 21.79 -6.28
CA GLU A 20 -8.75 23.02 -5.60
C GLU A 20 -8.62 22.89 -4.08
N LYS A 21 -9.15 21.78 -3.54
CA LYS A 21 -9.05 21.46 -2.10
C LYS A 21 -7.60 21.36 -1.66
N LEU A 22 -6.75 20.68 -2.43
CA LEU A 22 -5.32 20.56 -2.17
C LEU A 22 -4.61 21.91 -2.23
N ARG A 23 -4.89 22.71 -3.28
CA ARG A 23 -4.31 24.05 -3.47
C ARG A 23 -4.69 24.98 -2.30
N SER A 24 -5.97 25.11 -1.99
CA SER A 24 -6.46 25.97 -0.92
C SER A 24 -5.85 25.59 0.43
N PHE A 25 -5.73 24.29 0.72
CA PHE A 25 -5.10 23.83 1.96
C PHE A 25 -3.58 24.10 1.99
N CYS A 26 -2.89 23.97 0.85
CA CYS A 26 -1.47 24.33 0.75
C CYS A 26 -1.24 25.83 0.95
N GLU A 27 -2.11 26.68 0.36
CA GLU A 27 -2.07 28.14 0.52
C GLU A 27 -2.27 28.56 1.97
N GLN A 28 -3.23 27.95 2.68
CA GLN A 28 -3.46 28.18 4.11
C GLN A 28 -2.23 27.85 4.98
N LEU A 29 -1.46 26.84 4.59
CA LEU A 29 -0.24 26.43 5.30
C LEU A 29 1.02 27.16 4.80
N GLY A 30 0.92 27.99 3.77
CA GLY A 30 2.08 28.67 3.16
C GLY A 30 3.08 27.72 2.50
N ILE A 31 2.63 26.54 2.06
CA ILE A 31 3.49 25.53 1.42
C ILE A 31 3.20 25.42 -0.08
N LYS A 32 4.22 25.06 -0.86
CA LYS A 32 4.04 24.77 -2.30
C LYS A 32 3.47 23.37 -2.48
N GLN A 33 2.50 23.21 -3.38
CA GLN A 33 1.83 21.93 -3.65
C GLN A 33 2.80 20.78 -3.96
N HIS A 34 3.80 21.00 -4.83
CA HIS A 34 4.80 19.98 -5.19
C HIS A 34 5.72 19.58 -4.04
N ALA A 35 5.84 20.40 -3.00
CA ALA A 35 6.56 20.05 -1.78
C ALA A 35 5.66 19.25 -0.81
N ALA A 36 4.34 19.40 -0.93
CA ALA A 36 3.34 18.73 -0.10
C ALA A 36 2.99 17.32 -0.62
N VAL A 37 2.85 17.18 -1.94
CA VAL A 37 2.46 15.93 -2.60
C VAL A 37 3.28 15.71 -3.88
N GLU A 38 3.95 14.57 -3.97
CA GLU A 38 4.64 14.13 -5.19
C GLU A 38 3.60 13.83 -6.30
N PRO A 39 3.77 14.29 -7.55
CA PRO A 39 2.78 14.11 -8.62
C PRO A 39 2.32 12.65 -8.83
N THR A 40 3.25 11.70 -8.80
CA THR A 40 2.94 10.25 -8.95
C THR A 40 2.07 9.66 -7.83
N ARG A 41 1.79 10.43 -6.77
CA ARG A 41 0.88 10.01 -5.68
C ARG A 41 -0.57 10.35 -5.96
N ILE A 42 -0.82 11.22 -6.94
CA ILE A 42 -2.15 11.68 -7.31
C ILE A 42 -2.44 11.43 -8.79
N ASN A 43 -1.42 11.37 -9.65
CA ASN A 43 -1.59 11.00 -11.05
C ASN A 43 -1.89 9.51 -11.20
N HIS A 44 -2.63 9.16 -12.25
CA HIS A 44 -2.93 7.79 -12.65
C HIS A 44 -2.91 7.65 -14.17
N CYS A 45 -2.66 6.43 -14.64
CA CYS A 45 -2.76 5.94 -16.02
C CYS A 45 -3.87 4.89 -16.18
N ASN A 46 -4.93 4.97 -15.37
CA ASN A 46 -6.07 4.05 -15.32
C ASN A 46 -5.73 2.66 -14.72
N GLU A 47 -4.74 2.59 -13.84
CA GLU A 47 -4.32 1.38 -13.12
C GLU A 47 -5.49 0.75 -12.37
N ILE A 48 -6.38 1.56 -11.77
CA ILE A 48 -7.57 1.10 -11.05
C ILE A 48 -8.45 0.16 -11.88
N GLN A 49 -8.57 0.39 -13.20
CA GLN A 49 -9.33 -0.50 -14.08
C GLN A 49 -8.70 -1.90 -14.12
N TYR A 50 -7.40 -1.99 -14.36
CA TYR A 50 -6.68 -3.26 -14.40
C TYR A 50 -6.62 -3.92 -13.02
N CYS A 51 -6.52 -3.14 -11.94
CA CYS A 51 -6.59 -3.64 -10.57
C CYS A 51 -7.92 -4.37 -10.35
N LEU A 52 -9.06 -3.72 -10.65
CA LEU A 52 -10.40 -4.30 -10.50
C LEU A 52 -10.60 -5.54 -11.38
N LEU A 53 -10.21 -5.48 -12.66
CA LEU A 53 -10.31 -6.63 -13.57
C LEU A 53 -9.44 -7.80 -13.11
N SER A 54 -8.25 -7.53 -12.54
CA SER A 54 -7.38 -8.57 -12.01
C SER A 54 -7.97 -9.29 -10.81
N LEU A 55 -8.65 -8.56 -9.92
CA LEU A 55 -9.35 -9.15 -8.77
C LEU A 55 -10.52 -10.01 -9.25
N ASP A 56 -11.33 -9.52 -10.19
CA ASP A 56 -12.49 -10.25 -10.71
C ASP A 56 -12.08 -11.56 -11.40
N ARG A 57 -11.02 -11.51 -12.22
CA ARG A 57 -10.54 -12.64 -12.99
C ARG A 57 -9.81 -13.69 -12.14
N PHE A 58 -8.92 -13.25 -11.26
CA PHE A 58 -7.97 -14.16 -10.60
C PHE A 58 -8.27 -14.41 -9.12
N ALA A 59 -9.16 -13.63 -8.51
CA ALA A 59 -9.65 -13.81 -7.15
C ALA A 59 -11.18 -13.66 -7.05
N PRO A 60 -11.97 -14.41 -7.86
CA PRO A 60 -13.43 -14.25 -7.94
C PRO A 60 -14.17 -14.55 -6.62
N TRP A 61 -13.50 -15.21 -5.67
CA TRP A 61 -13.98 -15.50 -4.32
C TRP A 61 -14.05 -14.25 -3.41
N ILE A 62 -13.47 -13.11 -3.82
CA ILE A 62 -13.64 -11.85 -3.09
C ILE A 62 -15.12 -11.47 -3.07
N ARG A 63 -15.63 -11.22 -1.85
CA ARG A 63 -17.03 -10.90 -1.58
C ARG A 63 -17.36 -9.45 -1.93
N THR A 64 -16.60 -8.50 -1.38
CA THR A 64 -16.82 -7.06 -1.58
C THR A 64 -15.49 -6.36 -1.82
N ILE A 65 -15.47 -5.41 -2.75
CA ILE A 65 -14.33 -4.56 -3.05
C ILE A 65 -14.69 -3.15 -2.59
N PHE A 66 -14.08 -2.70 -1.49
CA PHE A 66 -14.20 -1.34 -1.02
C PHE A 66 -13.13 -0.47 -1.68
N ILE A 67 -13.54 0.63 -2.30
CA ILE A 67 -12.61 1.62 -2.86
C ILE A 67 -12.71 2.86 -1.98
N ILE A 68 -11.65 3.13 -1.23
CA ILE A 68 -11.54 4.36 -0.44
C ILE A 68 -11.08 5.47 -1.37
N THR A 69 -11.89 6.53 -1.46
CA THR A 69 -11.63 7.70 -2.29
C THR A 69 -11.70 8.98 -1.47
N ASN A 70 -11.39 10.12 -2.09
CA ASN A 70 -11.49 11.44 -1.47
C ASN A 70 -12.60 12.28 -2.10
N GLN A 71 -13.85 11.84 -1.93
CA GLN A 71 -15.06 12.36 -2.62
C GLN A 71 -15.05 12.14 -4.14
N GLN A 72 -14.51 11.01 -4.59
CA GLN A 72 -14.36 10.70 -6.01
C GLN A 72 -15.01 9.37 -6.37
N ILE A 73 -15.39 9.21 -7.64
CA ILE A 73 -15.86 7.95 -8.21
C ILE A 73 -14.93 7.63 -9.38
N PRO A 74 -14.20 6.49 -9.37
CA PRO A 74 -13.39 6.10 -10.51
C PRO A 74 -14.23 6.00 -11.78
N SER A 75 -13.76 6.57 -12.89
CA SER A 75 -14.50 6.58 -14.17
C SER A 75 -14.90 5.19 -14.66
N VAL A 76 -14.04 4.19 -14.43
CA VAL A 76 -14.27 2.77 -14.75
C VAL A 76 -15.56 2.20 -14.13
N ILE A 77 -16.07 2.80 -13.04
CA ILE A 77 -17.34 2.34 -12.44
C ILE A 77 -18.50 2.52 -13.42
N ALA A 78 -18.48 3.54 -14.27
CA ALA A 78 -19.49 3.72 -15.31
C ALA A 78 -19.42 2.60 -16.35
N ASP A 79 -18.22 2.22 -16.78
CA ASP A 79 -17.99 1.16 -17.78
C ASP A 79 -18.36 -0.24 -17.25
N LEU A 80 -18.29 -0.44 -15.93
CA LEU A 80 -18.63 -1.70 -15.28
C LEU A 80 -20.13 -1.85 -14.97
N GLN A 81 -20.95 -0.81 -15.21
CA GLN A 81 -22.37 -0.85 -14.84
C GLN A 81 -23.09 -2.09 -15.41
N GLY A 82 -23.89 -2.74 -14.57
CA GLY A 82 -24.61 -3.97 -14.93
C GLY A 82 -23.79 -5.27 -14.85
N SER A 83 -22.46 -5.20 -14.76
CA SER A 83 -21.61 -6.39 -14.57
C SER A 83 -21.77 -7.03 -13.19
N SER A 84 -21.35 -8.29 -13.05
CA SER A 84 -21.22 -8.95 -11.75
C SER A 84 -20.19 -8.26 -10.84
N LEU A 85 -19.12 -7.73 -11.43
CA LEU A 85 -18.07 -7.02 -10.71
C LEU A 85 -18.60 -5.74 -10.06
N ALA A 86 -19.38 -4.93 -10.79
CA ALA A 86 -19.97 -3.71 -10.24
C ALA A 86 -20.82 -3.95 -8.98
N LYS A 87 -21.49 -5.10 -8.88
CA LYS A 87 -22.28 -5.47 -7.69
C LYS A 87 -21.44 -5.73 -6.45
N LYS A 88 -20.15 -6.03 -6.61
CA LYS A 88 -19.20 -6.23 -5.50
C LYS A 88 -18.56 -4.94 -5.03
N ILE A 89 -18.63 -3.86 -5.81
CA ILE A 89 -17.90 -2.62 -5.53
C ILE A 89 -18.70 -1.72 -4.59
N LYS A 90 -18.02 -1.16 -3.59
CA LYS A 90 -18.54 -0.10 -2.71
C LYS A 90 -17.53 1.04 -2.63
N ILE A 91 -17.99 2.26 -2.90
CA ILE A 91 -17.17 3.47 -2.74
C ILE A 91 -17.31 3.94 -1.29
N ILE A 92 -16.18 4.25 -0.65
CA ILE A 92 -16.10 4.76 0.72
C ILE A 92 -15.37 6.10 0.66
N ASP A 93 -16.00 7.17 1.12
CA ASP A 93 -15.32 8.46 1.26
C ASP A 93 -14.48 8.47 2.54
N GLN A 94 -13.17 8.68 2.40
CA GLN A 94 -12.27 8.81 3.54
C GLN A 94 -12.68 9.95 4.50
N ASN A 95 -13.34 11.01 3.99
CA ASN A 95 -13.72 12.14 4.84
C ASN A 95 -14.84 11.76 5.80
N GLU A 96 -15.77 10.90 5.39
CA GLU A 96 -16.79 10.33 6.28
C GLU A 96 -16.14 9.50 7.39
N LEU A 97 -15.10 8.71 7.06
CA LEU A 97 -14.34 7.96 8.07
C LEU A 97 -13.59 8.90 9.02
N LEU A 98 -12.93 9.94 8.51
CA LEU A 98 -12.22 10.94 9.33
C LEU A 98 -13.15 11.68 10.29
N LEU A 99 -14.36 12.05 9.83
CA LEU A 99 -15.36 12.76 10.62
C LEU A 99 -15.83 11.95 11.84
N GLN A 100 -15.90 10.62 11.73
CA GLN A 100 -16.23 9.73 12.86
C GLN A 100 -15.22 9.85 14.01
N PHE A 101 -13.99 10.32 13.74
CA PHE A 101 -12.94 10.55 14.73
C PHE A 101 -12.68 12.04 15.01
N GLY A 102 -13.66 12.89 14.65
CA GLY A 102 -13.60 14.34 14.86
C GLY A 102 -12.52 15.05 14.04
N SER A 103 -11.95 14.38 13.03
CA SER A 103 -10.98 15.03 12.13
C SER A 103 -11.72 15.76 11.02
N LYS A 104 -11.61 17.10 11.02
CA LYS A 104 -12.19 17.97 9.98
C LYS A 104 -11.16 18.41 8.94
N ALA A 105 -9.87 18.18 9.22
CA ALA A 105 -8.80 18.55 8.29
C ALA A 105 -8.74 17.53 7.14
N PRO A 106 -8.56 18.00 5.89
CA PRO A 106 -8.39 17.10 4.75
C PRO A 106 -7.06 16.36 4.87
N VAL A 107 -7.04 15.15 4.31
CA VAL A 107 -5.85 14.30 4.25
C VAL A 107 -5.58 13.88 2.81
N PHE A 108 -4.32 13.94 2.40
CA PHE A 108 -3.88 13.76 1.02
C PHE A 108 -2.81 12.67 0.90
N ASN A 109 -2.78 11.72 1.86
CA ASN A 109 -1.82 10.64 1.84
C ASN A 109 -2.42 9.30 2.28
N SER A 110 -1.99 8.24 1.59
CA SER A 110 -2.42 6.87 1.86
C SER A 110 -2.09 6.39 3.28
N ILE A 111 -0.97 6.84 3.87
CA ILE A 111 -0.53 6.35 5.19
C ILE A 111 -1.59 6.66 6.25
N SER A 112 -2.12 7.88 6.29
CA SER A 112 -3.23 8.23 7.19
C SER A 112 -4.52 7.44 6.88
N VAL A 113 -4.81 7.20 5.60
CA VAL A 113 -5.98 6.41 5.17
C VAL A 113 -5.87 4.95 5.60
N GLU A 114 -4.66 4.37 5.59
CA GLU A 114 -4.41 3.00 6.06
C GLU A 114 -4.86 2.79 7.51
N TRP A 115 -4.82 3.83 8.35
CA TRP A 115 -5.28 3.74 9.74
C TRP A 115 -6.82 3.64 9.84
N LEU A 116 -7.56 4.10 8.84
CA LEU A 116 -9.03 4.13 8.85
C LEU A 116 -9.68 2.86 8.32
N ILE A 117 -8.92 2.00 7.62
CA ILE A 117 -9.46 0.84 6.87
C ILE A 117 -10.35 -0.05 7.74
N TRP A 118 -9.95 -0.33 8.98
CA TRP A 118 -10.67 -1.24 9.87
C TRP A 118 -12.04 -0.72 10.36
N HIS A 119 -12.34 0.56 10.10
CA HIS A 119 -13.62 1.21 10.37
C HIS A 119 -14.59 1.21 9.18
N ILE A 120 -14.21 0.65 8.03
CA ILE A 120 -15.10 0.55 6.88
C ILE A 120 -16.37 -0.24 7.28
N PRO A 121 -17.57 0.34 7.14
CA PRO A 121 -18.81 -0.35 7.49
C PRO A 121 -19.01 -1.64 6.68
N GLY A 122 -19.19 -2.76 7.39
CA GLY A 122 -19.45 -4.08 6.79
C GLY A 122 -18.21 -4.82 6.29
N LEU A 123 -16.99 -4.31 6.53
CA LEU A 123 -15.73 -4.99 6.23
C LEU A 123 -15.63 -6.32 6.99
N SER A 124 -15.29 -7.40 6.29
CA SER A 124 -15.03 -8.71 6.91
C SER A 124 -13.78 -8.68 7.78
N ASP A 125 -13.69 -9.62 8.72
CA ASP A 125 -12.47 -9.74 9.52
C ASP A 125 -11.26 -10.06 8.65
N GLN A 126 -11.38 -10.92 7.64
CA GLN A 126 -10.32 -11.18 6.67
C GLN A 126 -10.46 -10.24 5.47
N PHE A 127 -9.42 -9.49 5.13
CA PHE A 127 -9.44 -8.66 3.92
C PHE A 127 -8.05 -8.50 3.31
N LEU A 128 -8.02 -8.18 2.02
CA LEU A 128 -6.81 -7.78 1.31
C LEU A 128 -6.75 -6.26 1.21
N TYR A 129 -5.64 -5.65 1.60
CA TYR A 129 -5.37 -4.24 1.29
C TYR A 129 -4.38 -4.12 0.14
N LEU A 130 -4.69 -3.23 -0.80
CA LEU A 130 -3.85 -2.90 -1.94
C LEU A 130 -4.11 -1.45 -2.39
N ASN A 131 -3.14 -0.83 -3.06
CA ASN A 131 -3.36 0.33 -3.91
C ASN A 131 -3.83 -0.12 -5.32
N ASP A 132 -4.08 0.84 -6.20
CA ASP A 132 -4.43 0.61 -7.60
C ASP A 132 -3.26 0.15 -8.48
N ASP A 133 -2.01 0.31 -8.01
CA ASP A 133 -0.80 -0.13 -8.71
C ASP A 133 -0.44 -1.62 -8.53
N PHE A 134 -1.32 -2.41 -7.90
CA PHE A 134 -1.16 -3.86 -7.71
C PHE A 134 -2.09 -4.68 -8.61
N PHE A 135 -1.53 -5.73 -9.19
CA PHE A 135 -2.25 -6.61 -10.12
C PHE A 135 -2.01 -8.07 -9.77
N ILE A 136 -3.09 -8.86 -9.81
CA ILE A 136 -3.01 -10.31 -9.81
C ILE A 136 -2.92 -10.79 -11.27
N ILE A 137 -1.98 -11.66 -11.58
CA ILE A 137 -1.73 -12.12 -12.97
C ILE A 137 -1.85 -13.64 -13.13
N ARG A 138 -2.25 -14.33 -12.05
CA ARG A 138 -2.45 -15.79 -11.98
C ARG A 138 -3.57 -16.09 -11.00
N GLU A 139 -4.29 -17.18 -11.21
CA GLU A 139 -5.28 -17.66 -10.25
C GLU A 139 -4.67 -17.85 -8.86
N VAL A 140 -5.41 -17.35 -7.86
CA VAL A 140 -5.10 -17.46 -6.45
C VAL A 140 -6.33 -17.97 -5.70
N SER A 141 -6.09 -18.68 -4.62
CA SER A 141 -7.09 -19.20 -3.69
C SER A 141 -7.11 -18.38 -2.39
N PRO A 142 -8.20 -18.43 -1.61
CA PRO A 142 -8.21 -17.87 -0.24
C PRO A 142 -7.01 -18.33 0.60
N GLU A 143 -6.59 -19.58 0.45
CA GLU A 143 -5.46 -20.20 1.15
C GLU A 143 -4.10 -19.58 0.81
N ASP A 144 -3.99 -18.92 -0.34
CA ASP A 144 -2.81 -18.13 -0.66
C ASP A 144 -2.69 -16.89 0.24
N PHE A 145 -3.74 -16.49 0.95
CA PHE A 145 -3.75 -15.28 1.79
C PHE A 145 -4.01 -15.60 3.27
N PHE A 146 -4.88 -16.58 3.53
CA PHE A 146 -5.29 -16.98 4.86
C PHE A 146 -5.27 -18.50 5.00
N HIS A 147 -4.41 -19.02 5.86
CA HIS A 147 -4.30 -20.45 6.12
C HIS A 147 -4.40 -20.73 7.62
N ASN A 148 -5.35 -21.57 8.05
CA ASN A 148 -5.58 -21.90 9.47
C ASN A 148 -5.68 -20.68 10.40
N GLN A 149 -6.42 -19.64 9.98
CA GLN A 149 -6.55 -18.36 10.70
C GLN A 149 -5.22 -17.60 10.87
N GLN A 150 -4.24 -17.85 9.99
CA GLN A 150 -2.99 -17.12 9.93
C GLN A 150 -2.86 -16.38 8.59
N LEU A 151 -2.22 -15.22 8.62
CA LEU A 151 -1.81 -14.48 7.42
C LEU A 151 -0.72 -15.25 6.68
N VAL A 152 -0.83 -15.34 5.36
CA VAL A 152 0.21 -15.91 4.51
C VAL A 152 1.06 -14.78 3.92
N LEU A 153 2.27 -14.62 4.45
CA LEU A 153 3.18 -13.52 4.14
C LEU A 153 4.32 -13.92 3.19
N ARG A 154 4.73 -12.97 2.33
CA ARG A 154 5.68 -13.17 1.21
C ARG A 154 6.90 -12.26 1.23
N GLY A 155 7.16 -11.66 2.39
CA GLY A 155 8.31 -10.77 2.60
C GLY A 155 9.56 -11.52 3.04
N GLU A 156 10.52 -10.76 3.55
CA GLU A 156 11.81 -11.30 3.98
C GLU A 156 12.20 -10.71 5.33
N TRP A 157 12.73 -11.56 6.22
CA TRP A 157 13.37 -11.06 7.44
C TRP A 157 14.65 -10.29 7.10
N LYS A 158 14.76 -9.07 7.63
CA LYS A 158 15.91 -8.20 7.49
C LYS A 158 16.34 -7.66 8.85
N VAL A 159 17.62 -7.34 8.97
CA VAL A 159 18.14 -6.62 10.14
C VAL A 159 17.79 -5.14 10.02
N GLN A 160 17.30 -4.56 11.11
CA GLN A 160 17.06 -3.13 11.29
C GLN A 160 18.33 -2.34 10.93
N ALA A 161 18.22 -1.22 10.19
CA ALA A 161 19.41 -0.56 9.64
C ALA A 161 20.39 -0.07 10.73
N GLU A 162 19.84 0.42 11.85
CA GLU A 162 20.60 0.86 13.03
C GLU A 162 21.32 -0.28 13.77
N LYS A 163 20.89 -1.54 13.58
CA LYS A 163 21.49 -2.71 14.23
C LYS A 163 22.55 -3.39 13.38
N LYS A 164 22.68 -3.02 12.10
CA LYS A 164 23.74 -3.54 11.23
C LYS A 164 25.12 -3.22 11.81
N TRP A 165 25.98 -4.22 11.86
CA TRP A 165 27.33 -4.06 12.42
C TRP A 165 28.14 -2.97 11.70
N THR A 166 27.99 -2.84 10.38
CA THR A 166 28.66 -1.81 9.57
C THR A 166 28.28 -0.41 10.02
N TYR A 167 26.99 -0.18 10.29
CA TYR A 167 26.50 1.10 10.82
C TYR A 167 27.00 1.33 12.25
N ARG A 168 26.92 0.32 13.12
CA ARG A 168 27.39 0.44 14.51
C ARG A 168 28.88 0.78 14.59
N LEU A 169 29.69 0.17 13.73
CA LEU A 169 31.11 0.48 13.60
C LEU A 169 31.33 1.93 13.13
N GLN A 170 30.64 2.35 12.06
CA GLN A 170 30.73 3.74 11.58
C GLN A 170 30.32 4.76 12.65
N LYS A 171 29.25 4.46 13.41
CA LYS A 171 28.80 5.28 14.54
C LYS A 171 29.83 5.34 15.67
N GLN A 172 30.43 4.21 16.03
CA GLN A 172 31.49 4.19 17.04
C GLN A 172 32.72 4.98 16.59
N LEU A 173 33.14 4.83 15.33
CA LEU A 173 34.24 5.60 14.75
C LEU A 173 33.92 7.11 14.74
N SER A 174 32.70 7.51 14.33
CA SER A 174 32.32 8.93 14.36
C SER A 174 32.35 9.51 15.77
N GLN A 175 31.93 8.73 16.78
CA GLN A 175 32.01 9.14 18.19
C GLN A 175 33.46 9.27 18.67
N TRP A 176 34.34 8.34 18.28
CA TRP A 176 35.75 8.37 18.67
C TRP A 176 36.49 9.57 18.06
N PHE A 177 36.21 9.89 16.80
CA PHE A 177 36.83 11.02 16.11
C PHE A 177 36.07 12.35 16.29
N SER A 178 35.03 12.40 17.13
CA SER A 178 34.16 13.57 17.32
C SER A 178 33.61 14.16 16.01
N ILE A 179 33.32 13.28 15.04
CA ILE A 179 32.73 13.61 13.75
C ILE A 179 31.21 13.42 13.84
N LYS A 180 30.47 14.13 12.99
CA LYS A 180 29.00 13.99 12.85
C LYS A 180 28.60 12.52 12.69
N GLU A 181 27.65 12.08 13.52
CA GLU A 181 27.10 10.72 13.45
C GLU A 181 26.45 10.47 12.07
N PRO A 182 26.79 9.36 11.38
CA PRO A 182 26.15 9.03 10.12
C PRO A 182 24.69 8.61 10.35
N LEU A 183 23.83 8.87 9.37
CA LEU A 183 22.48 8.30 9.36
C LEU A 183 22.50 6.91 8.69
N PRO A 184 21.67 5.95 9.14
CA PRO A 184 21.52 4.68 8.44
C PRO A 184 21.08 4.91 6.99
N LYS A 185 21.79 4.32 6.03
CA LYS A 185 21.43 4.42 4.60
C LYS A 185 20.26 3.49 4.27
N THR A 186 19.05 4.03 4.22
CA THR A 186 17.82 3.33 3.80
C THR A 186 17.00 4.18 2.83
N ASN A 187 16.14 3.53 2.04
CA ASN A 187 15.12 4.24 1.28
C ASN A 187 13.90 4.56 2.17
N PRO A 188 13.07 5.56 1.84
CA PRO A 188 11.95 5.98 2.68
C PRO A 188 10.96 4.85 3.01
N HIS A 189 10.60 4.03 2.02
CA HIS A 189 9.68 2.90 2.19
C HIS A 189 10.18 1.90 3.24
N ARG A 190 11.47 1.54 3.19
CA ARG A 190 12.11 0.69 4.19
C ARG A 190 12.12 1.35 5.56
N THR A 191 12.41 2.65 5.63
CA THR A 191 12.43 3.39 6.90
C THR A 191 11.08 3.34 7.61
N TRP A 192 9.96 3.50 6.89
CA TRP A 192 8.63 3.39 7.48
C TRP A 192 8.34 1.98 8.01
N GLN A 193 8.70 0.93 7.27
CA GLN A 193 8.51 -0.44 7.75
C GLN A 193 9.38 -0.77 8.98
N GLU A 194 10.64 -0.32 8.98
CA GLU A 194 11.54 -0.44 10.14
C GLU A 194 10.97 0.26 11.37
N LYS A 195 10.40 1.46 11.19
CA LYS A 195 9.71 2.21 12.25
C LYS A 195 8.49 1.44 12.78
N SER A 196 7.58 1.02 11.90
CA SER A 196 6.38 0.26 12.28
C SER A 196 6.71 -1.05 13.01
N ALA A 197 7.77 -1.74 12.61
CA ALA A 197 8.25 -2.95 13.28
C ALA A 197 8.72 -2.67 14.72
N ARG A 198 9.56 -1.64 14.93
CA ARG A 198 10.02 -1.24 16.28
C ARG A 198 8.84 -0.92 17.20
N MET A 199 7.83 -0.23 16.69
CA MET A 199 6.64 0.11 17.47
C MET A 199 5.84 -1.13 17.91
N SER A 200 5.96 -2.23 17.17
CA SER A 200 5.38 -3.53 17.53
C SER A 200 6.32 -4.39 18.41
N GLY A 201 7.47 -3.83 18.83
CA GLY A 201 8.47 -4.47 19.69
C GLY A 201 9.52 -5.31 18.93
N TRP A 202 9.79 -4.99 17.67
CA TRP A 202 10.80 -5.66 16.84
C TRP A 202 12.06 -4.80 16.66
N ASP A 203 12.96 -4.84 17.65
CA ASP A 203 14.14 -3.98 17.69
C ASP A 203 15.34 -4.47 16.88
N MET A 204 15.46 -5.78 16.65
CA MET A 204 16.62 -6.37 15.95
C MET A 204 16.37 -6.65 14.48
N HIS A 205 15.26 -7.35 14.22
CA HIS A 205 14.85 -7.76 12.88
C HIS A 205 13.49 -7.17 12.58
N PHE A 206 13.20 -6.96 11.29
CA PHE A 206 11.87 -6.64 10.82
C PHE A 206 11.57 -7.49 9.58
N TYR A 207 10.29 -7.74 9.36
CA TYR A 207 9.79 -8.43 8.19
C TYR A 207 9.51 -7.41 7.10
N LEU A 208 10.37 -7.39 6.08
CA LEU A 208 10.25 -6.49 4.94
C LEU A 208 9.10 -6.96 4.04
N LEU A 209 8.00 -6.20 4.07
CA LEU A 209 6.85 -6.39 3.20
C LEU A 209 7.19 -5.99 1.75
N PRO A 210 6.90 -6.87 0.78
CA PRO A 210 7.05 -6.53 -0.63
C PRO A 210 5.84 -5.71 -1.09
N HIS A 211 5.92 -5.19 -2.31
CA HIS A 211 4.83 -4.50 -2.98
C HIS A 211 3.84 -5.53 -3.55
N ALA A 212 2.95 -6.07 -2.71
CA ALA A 212 1.93 -7.06 -3.05
C ALA A 212 0.62 -6.78 -2.29
N PRO A 213 -0.53 -7.40 -2.67
CA PRO A 213 -1.73 -7.37 -1.84
C PRO A 213 -1.45 -7.91 -0.43
N PHE A 214 -1.86 -7.17 0.58
CA PHE A 214 -1.59 -7.47 1.98
C PHE A 214 -2.79 -8.15 2.64
N PRO A 215 -2.68 -9.44 3.04
CA PRO A 215 -3.70 -10.05 3.87
C PRO A 215 -3.62 -9.47 5.27
N LEU A 216 -4.78 -9.09 5.82
CA LEU A 216 -4.90 -8.43 7.12
C LEU A 216 -6.15 -8.94 7.84
N PHE A 217 -6.13 -8.84 9.18
CA PHE A 217 -7.33 -9.02 10.00
C PHE A 217 -7.84 -7.70 10.55
N ARG A 218 -9.15 -7.41 10.40
CA ARG A 218 -9.81 -6.23 10.99
C ARG A 218 -9.66 -6.23 12.52
N SER A 219 -9.82 -7.39 13.14
CA SER A 219 -9.65 -7.59 14.58
C SER A 219 -8.23 -7.28 15.08
N SER A 220 -7.20 -7.43 14.24
CA SER A 220 -5.82 -7.03 14.61
C SER A 220 -5.70 -5.54 14.77
N PHE A 221 -6.28 -4.77 13.85
CA PHE A 221 -6.35 -3.32 13.96
C PHE A 221 -7.12 -2.93 15.21
N GLU A 222 -8.34 -3.44 15.37
CA GLU A 222 -9.18 -3.13 16.54
C GLU A 222 -8.43 -3.39 17.86
N LYS A 223 -7.85 -4.59 18.03
CA LYS A 223 -7.08 -4.97 19.23
C LYS A 223 -5.86 -4.06 19.46
N TYR A 224 -5.12 -3.72 18.41
CA TYR A 224 -3.93 -2.88 18.55
C TYR A 224 -4.30 -1.42 18.83
N MET A 225 -5.25 -0.86 18.07
CA MET A 225 -5.62 0.56 18.13
C MET A 225 -6.34 0.90 19.43
N THR A 226 -7.17 0.01 19.98
CA THR A 226 -7.80 0.22 21.29
C THR A 226 -6.75 0.45 22.39
N ASN A 227 -5.61 -0.23 22.32
CA ASN A 227 -4.53 -0.09 23.29
C ASN A 227 -3.55 1.06 22.94
N ASN A 228 -3.66 1.64 21.74
CA ASN A 228 -2.75 2.66 21.22
C ASN A 228 -3.53 3.82 20.58
N SER A 229 -4.59 4.29 21.26
CA SER A 229 -5.55 5.25 20.70
C SER A 229 -4.91 6.58 20.32
N GLU A 230 -3.91 7.06 21.06
CA GLU A 230 -3.15 8.28 20.73
C GLU A 230 -2.35 8.13 19.43
N LEU A 231 -1.77 6.95 19.19
CA LEU A 231 -1.02 6.68 17.96
C LEU A 231 -1.95 6.69 16.74
N PHE A 232 -3.11 6.04 16.86
CA PHE A 232 -4.15 6.06 15.83
C PHE A 232 -4.61 7.51 15.56
N SER A 233 -4.98 8.22 16.63
CA SER A 233 -5.50 9.59 16.61
C SER A 233 -4.51 10.58 15.98
N SER A 234 -3.22 10.44 16.26
CA SER A 234 -2.18 11.30 15.67
C SER A 234 -1.93 10.99 14.20
N ASN A 235 -1.91 9.73 13.77
CA ASN A 235 -1.60 9.37 12.39
C ASN A 235 -2.73 9.71 11.41
N ILE A 236 -4.01 9.59 11.81
CA ILE A 236 -5.14 9.91 10.90
C ILE A 236 -5.26 11.41 10.58
N ARG A 237 -4.63 12.30 11.36
CA ARG A 237 -4.77 13.77 11.21
C ARG A 237 -3.62 14.42 10.46
N ILE A 238 -2.63 13.65 10.02
CA ILE A 238 -1.48 14.19 9.31
C ILE A 238 -1.88 14.38 7.83
N PRO A 239 -1.90 15.62 7.30
CA PRO A 239 -2.45 15.88 5.96
C PRO A 239 -1.55 15.36 4.83
N PHE A 240 -0.23 15.56 4.97
CA PHE A 240 0.79 15.20 3.98
C PHE A 240 1.77 14.19 4.58
N ARG A 241 2.39 13.35 3.73
CA ARG A 241 3.32 12.34 4.23
C ARG A 241 4.43 12.97 5.06
N HIS A 242 4.63 12.44 6.26
CA HIS A 242 5.67 12.93 7.17
C HIS A 242 6.65 11.81 7.51
N ALA A 243 7.93 12.16 7.71
CA ALA A 243 8.95 11.18 8.08
C ALA A 243 8.61 10.46 9.40
N ASP A 244 7.88 11.15 10.29
CA ASP A 244 7.44 10.59 11.56
C ASP A 244 6.12 9.82 11.52
N GLN A 245 5.43 9.75 10.38
CA GLN A 245 4.27 8.87 10.27
C GLN A 245 4.68 7.41 10.38
N VAL A 246 3.69 6.62 10.80
CA VAL A 246 3.80 5.17 10.96
C VAL A 246 2.78 4.56 10.01
N SER A 247 3.22 3.65 9.15
CA SER A 247 2.31 2.90 8.28
C SER A 247 1.67 1.78 9.09
N SER A 248 0.34 1.74 9.12
CA SER A 248 -0.42 0.80 9.94
C SER A 248 -0.32 -0.63 9.40
N VAL A 249 -0.16 -0.81 8.08
CA VAL A 249 -0.04 -2.13 7.44
C VAL A 249 1.17 -2.92 7.95
N PRO A 250 2.44 -2.45 7.81
CA PRO A 250 3.58 -3.15 8.37
C PRO A 250 3.47 -3.25 9.90
N LEU A 251 2.90 -2.26 10.59
CA LEU A 251 2.73 -2.32 12.04
C LEU A 251 1.84 -3.51 12.44
N ILE A 252 0.65 -3.62 11.85
CA ILE A 252 -0.30 -4.70 12.16
C ILE A 252 0.23 -6.07 11.71
N VAL A 253 0.95 -6.16 10.59
CA VAL A 253 1.62 -7.41 10.21
C VAL A 253 2.64 -7.84 11.27
N HIS A 254 3.44 -6.92 11.80
CA HIS A 254 4.42 -7.24 12.84
C HIS A 254 3.77 -7.59 14.18
N PHE A 255 2.63 -6.97 14.49
CA PHE A 255 1.78 -7.38 15.60
C PHE A 255 1.30 -8.83 15.43
N ASP A 256 0.79 -9.20 14.25
CA ASP A 256 0.30 -10.56 13.98
C ASP A 256 1.41 -11.61 13.93
N LEU A 257 2.61 -11.24 13.46
CA LEU A 257 3.80 -12.09 13.59
C LEU A 257 4.14 -12.38 15.05
N LYS A 258 4.03 -11.39 15.94
CA LYS A 258 4.29 -11.54 17.38
C LYS A 258 3.25 -12.41 18.06
N GLU A 259 1.99 -12.27 17.66
CA GLU A 259 0.85 -13.09 18.12
C GLU A 259 0.82 -14.49 17.48
N LYS A 260 1.82 -14.85 16.65
CA LYS A 260 1.88 -16.13 15.92
C LYS A 260 0.67 -16.38 14.99
N ARG A 261 0.07 -15.31 14.48
CA ARG A 261 -1.05 -15.33 13.51
C ARG A 261 -0.60 -15.07 12.09
N ALA A 262 0.67 -15.33 11.79
CA ALA A 262 1.21 -15.20 10.44
C ALA A 262 2.25 -16.28 10.16
N VAL A 263 2.26 -16.77 8.94
CA VAL A 263 3.21 -17.74 8.40
C VAL A 263 3.86 -17.19 7.15
N HIS A 264 5.05 -17.71 6.83
CA HIS A 264 5.77 -17.34 5.62
C HIS A 264 5.54 -18.40 4.54
N ASP A 265 5.11 -17.98 3.34
CA ASP A 265 5.00 -18.84 2.16
C ASP A 265 5.51 -18.10 0.92
N LEU A 266 6.33 -18.79 0.12
CA LEU A 266 6.95 -18.28 -1.11
C LEU A 266 6.39 -18.91 -2.40
N LYS A 267 5.34 -19.74 -2.31
CA LYS A 267 4.72 -20.40 -3.48
C LYS A 267 4.26 -19.39 -4.54
N LYS A 268 3.61 -18.31 -4.10
CA LYS A 268 3.17 -17.22 -4.96
C LYS A 268 4.06 -16.01 -4.71
N GLN A 269 4.82 -15.62 -5.72
CA GLN A 269 5.82 -14.58 -5.68
C GLN A 269 5.30 -13.28 -6.30
N VAL A 270 6.04 -12.22 -6.01
CA VAL A 270 5.74 -10.85 -6.40
C VAL A 270 6.88 -10.27 -7.21
N THR A 271 6.56 -9.47 -8.23
CA THR A 271 7.51 -8.66 -8.96
C THR A 271 7.05 -7.21 -8.99
N MET A 272 7.98 -6.28 -8.77
CA MET A 272 7.70 -4.85 -8.91
C MET A 272 8.49 -4.26 -10.07
N VAL A 273 7.83 -3.41 -10.85
CA VAL A 273 8.44 -2.48 -11.79
C VAL A 273 8.04 -1.05 -11.41
N ASN A 274 8.92 -0.09 -11.71
CA ASN A 274 8.70 1.31 -11.37
C ASN A 274 9.11 2.14 -12.58
N GLY A 275 8.15 2.85 -13.18
CA GLY A 275 8.32 3.60 -14.42
C GLY A 275 9.27 4.78 -14.30
N ALA A 276 9.36 5.38 -13.10
CA ALA A 276 10.23 6.53 -12.83
C ALA A 276 11.72 6.15 -12.66
N SER A 277 12.01 4.95 -12.14
CA SER A 277 13.37 4.60 -11.66
C SER A 277 14.00 3.39 -12.35
N HIS A 278 13.22 2.54 -13.03
CA HIS A 278 13.77 1.41 -13.77
C HIS A 278 14.01 1.76 -15.23
N SER A 279 15.16 1.34 -15.76
CA SER A 279 15.42 1.42 -17.20
C SER A 279 14.44 0.53 -17.98
N PHE A 280 14.13 0.91 -19.22
CA PHE A 280 13.21 0.15 -20.05
C PHE A 280 13.62 -1.32 -20.24
N PRO A 281 14.90 -1.68 -20.47
CA PRO A 281 15.32 -3.09 -20.51
C PRO A 281 15.05 -3.84 -19.21
N LYS A 282 15.19 -3.18 -18.05
CA LYS A 282 14.88 -3.79 -16.74
C LYS A 282 13.38 -4.04 -16.59
N ILE A 283 12.54 -3.10 -17.04
CA ILE A 283 11.07 -3.25 -17.04
C ILE A 283 10.68 -4.45 -17.93
N LYS A 284 11.11 -4.46 -19.22
CA LYS A 284 10.86 -5.58 -20.15
C LYS A 284 11.30 -6.92 -19.56
N LYS A 285 12.51 -6.99 -18.99
CA LYS A 285 13.04 -8.22 -18.38
C LYS A 285 12.15 -8.72 -17.24
N ARG A 286 11.74 -7.83 -16.32
CA ARG A 286 10.92 -8.18 -15.16
C ARG A 286 9.51 -8.61 -15.55
N LEU A 287 8.86 -7.91 -16.48
CA LEU A 287 7.52 -8.25 -16.96
C LEU A 287 7.51 -9.56 -17.77
N ASN A 288 8.53 -9.78 -18.61
CA ASN A 288 8.71 -11.06 -19.29
C ASN A 288 8.97 -12.22 -18.31
N GLN A 289 9.71 -11.97 -17.23
CA GLN A 289 9.91 -12.97 -16.18
C GLN A 289 8.60 -13.26 -15.43
N ALA A 290 7.81 -12.24 -15.11
CA ALA A 290 6.50 -12.39 -14.48
C ALA A 290 5.54 -13.22 -15.35
N HIS A 291 5.56 -13.00 -16.67
CA HIS A 291 4.80 -13.82 -17.61
C HIS A 291 5.28 -15.28 -17.63
N LYS A 292 6.60 -15.52 -17.76
CA LYS A 292 7.15 -16.89 -17.94
C LYS A 292 7.10 -17.72 -16.65
N ASN A 293 7.28 -17.11 -15.49
CA ASN A 293 7.34 -17.81 -14.22
C ASN A 293 5.94 -17.98 -13.61
N LYS A 294 5.42 -19.20 -13.59
CA LYS A 294 4.10 -19.52 -13.03
C LYS A 294 3.95 -19.23 -11.54
N ASN A 295 5.07 -19.11 -10.81
CA ASN A 295 5.05 -18.76 -9.40
C ASN A 295 4.84 -17.26 -9.18
N ILE A 296 5.11 -16.39 -10.17
CA ILE A 296 4.84 -14.95 -10.02
C ILE A 296 3.36 -14.73 -10.28
N ALA A 297 2.62 -14.48 -9.21
CA ALA A 297 1.18 -14.23 -9.26
C ALA A 297 0.83 -12.76 -9.06
N PHE A 298 1.76 -11.95 -8.53
CA PHE A 298 1.54 -10.56 -8.21
C PHE A 298 2.53 -9.67 -8.94
N VAL A 299 2.02 -8.61 -9.58
CA VAL A 299 2.82 -7.57 -10.20
C VAL A 299 2.42 -6.22 -9.61
N CYS A 300 3.41 -5.42 -9.24
CA CYS A 300 3.21 -4.02 -8.90
C CYS A 300 3.86 -3.15 -9.98
N MET A 301 3.11 -2.20 -10.54
CA MET A 301 3.62 -1.25 -11.53
C MET A 301 3.48 0.19 -11.03
N GLN A 302 4.53 0.70 -10.40
CA GLN A 302 4.51 2.03 -9.80
C GLN A 302 4.89 3.10 -10.82
N SER A 303 4.30 4.29 -10.66
CA SER A 303 4.71 5.50 -11.38
C SER A 303 4.75 5.32 -12.89
N ILE A 304 3.72 4.70 -13.46
CA ILE A 304 3.54 4.60 -14.91
C ILE A 304 3.49 6.01 -15.50
N ASP A 305 2.79 6.93 -14.84
CA ASP A 305 2.64 8.34 -15.20
C ASP A 305 3.97 9.08 -15.44
N GLN A 306 5.05 8.64 -14.77
CA GLN A 306 6.37 9.25 -14.86
C GLN A 306 7.30 8.58 -15.88
N ALA A 307 6.89 7.47 -16.48
CA ALA A 307 7.71 6.79 -17.48
C ALA A 307 7.68 7.56 -18.82
N PRO A 308 8.71 7.42 -19.70
CA PRO A 308 8.61 7.91 -21.07
C PRO A 308 7.44 7.27 -21.82
N ALA A 309 6.84 7.97 -22.79
CA ALA A 309 5.62 7.54 -23.49
C ALA A 309 5.68 6.09 -24.04
N GLU A 310 6.78 5.72 -24.70
CA GLU A 310 6.99 4.34 -25.20
C GLU A 310 6.96 3.29 -24.07
N VAL A 311 7.47 3.64 -22.88
CA VAL A 311 7.49 2.76 -21.72
C VAL A 311 6.10 2.67 -21.09
N GLN A 312 5.36 3.79 -21.03
CA GLN A 312 3.97 3.80 -20.57
C GLN A 312 3.10 2.88 -21.42
N GLU A 313 3.15 3.07 -22.75
CA GLU A 313 2.42 2.26 -23.72
C GLU A 313 2.74 0.77 -23.55
N TYR A 314 4.03 0.41 -23.48
CA TYR A 314 4.43 -0.97 -23.25
C TYR A 314 3.89 -1.56 -21.94
N MET A 315 3.89 -0.80 -20.84
CA MET A 315 3.40 -1.27 -19.54
C MET A 315 1.88 -1.47 -19.55
N LEU A 316 1.14 -0.53 -20.14
CA LEU A 316 -0.32 -0.60 -20.27
C LEU A 316 -0.74 -1.74 -21.22
N ASP A 317 -0.07 -1.91 -22.35
CA ASP A 317 -0.29 -3.03 -23.27
C ASP A 317 -0.01 -4.37 -22.60
N TRP A 318 1.03 -4.44 -21.77
CA TRP A 318 1.31 -5.64 -20.99
C TRP A 318 0.15 -5.97 -20.04
N LEU A 319 -0.39 -4.98 -19.30
CA LEU A 319 -1.56 -5.19 -18.44
C LEU A 319 -2.77 -5.66 -19.23
N LYS A 320 -3.06 -5.02 -20.36
CA LYS A 320 -4.15 -5.39 -21.26
C LYS A 320 -4.03 -6.83 -21.75
N GLN A 321 -2.85 -7.28 -22.15
CA GLN A 321 -2.65 -8.66 -22.64
C GLN A 321 -2.78 -9.74 -21.55
N HIS A 322 -2.55 -9.38 -20.28
CA HIS A 322 -2.44 -10.37 -19.20
C HIS A 322 -3.62 -10.35 -18.23
N ILE A 323 -4.42 -9.28 -18.22
CA ILE A 323 -5.53 -9.09 -17.28
C ILE A 323 -6.87 -8.96 -18.02
N ALA A 324 -6.93 -8.14 -19.07
CA ALA A 324 -8.15 -7.99 -19.89
C ALA A 324 -8.39 -9.23 -20.78
#